data_AF-A0A7W1BZU2-F1
#
_entry.id   AF-A0A7W1BZU2-F1
#
_cell.length_a   1.000
_cell.length_b   1.000
_cell.length_c   1.000
_cell.angle_alpha   90.00
_cell.angle_beta   90.00
_cell.angle_gamma   90.00
#
_symmetry.space_group_name_H-M   'P 1'
#
loop_
_entity.id
_entity.type
_entity.pdbx_description
1 polymer ?
#
loop_
_entity_poly.entity_id
_entity_poly.type
_entity_poly.pdbx_seq_one_letter_code
_entity_poly.pdbx_strand_id
1 'polypeptide(L)'
;MDRKFHPAIAAIMSGDLDELKSLVSQDPSLATTRSSKSHPTLLQCLALDAVDVPNKVELAKVLIDAGAEINCPLCAAGSIGNVEVAAALLDAGALINGTGGWSPLEEALYWGNDGVIELLLERGASVHNLRIASGLGRVDLIEGFFNSDGDLKPEAGIIDWPFGDPLTSNLAKPIKEELQAKIDGWSNDSRDLINNAFVYACMHNRLEAAKLLLQKGADIDAIPPGFDYSGTGLHYAALRGHRTMVELLLEHGANPNVKDPKVNNSPAGWAAYGGHKGLSDYLEQIAKAQSS
;
A
#
# COMPACT_ATOMS: atom_id res chain seq x y z
N MET A 1 8.92 8.52 19.39
CA MET A 1 9.49 9.84 19.08
C MET A 1 10.34 10.35 20.25
N ASP A 2 11.39 11.14 20.00
CA ASP A 2 12.20 11.77 21.05
C ASP A 2 11.40 12.73 21.94
N ARG A 3 11.83 12.88 23.20
CA ARG A 3 11.14 13.71 24.21
C ARG A 3 10.92 15.15 23.77
N LYS A 4 11.84 15.71 22.97
CA LYS A 4 11.73 17.09 22.47
C LYS A 4 10.48 17.33 21.62
N PHE A 5 9.95 16.29 20.96
CA PHE A 5 8.76 16.40 20.11
C PHE A 5 7.46 16.15 20.88
N HIS A 6 7.50 15.64 22.12
CA HIS A 6 6.29 15.27 22.86
C HIS A 6 5.29 16.43 23.02
N PRO A 7 5.72 17.68 23.34
CA PRO A 7 4.80 18.81 23.39
C PRO A 7 4.12 19.09 22.04
N ALA A 8 4.90 19.05 20.95
CA ALA A 8 4.39 19.31 19.61
C ALA A 8 3.43 18.21 19.13
N ILE A 9 3.71 16.94 19.47
CA ILE A 9 2.79 15.82 19.22
C ILE A 9 1.49 16.02 20.00
N ALA A 10 1.56 16.42 21.27
CA ALA A 10 0.35 16.69 22.06
C ALA A 10 -0.49 17.81 21.42
N ALA A 11 0.14 18.90 21.00
CA ALA A 11 -0.53 20.00 20.30
C ALA A 11 -1.17 19.55 18.97
N ILE A 12 -0.47 18.73 18.18
CA ILE A 12 -1.04 18.15 16.95
C ILE A 12 -2.24 17.28 17.30
N MET A 13 -2.12 16.34 18.24
CA MET A 13 -3.22 15.42 18.58
C MET A 13 -4.46 16.13 19.16
N SER A 14 -4.28 17.30 19.78
CA SER A 14 -5.39 18.12 20.27
C SER A 14 -5.93 19.12 19.25
N GLY A 15 -5.29 19.26 18.08
CA GLY A 15 -5.67 20.27 17.09
C GLY A 15 -5.27 21.71 17.46
N ASP A 16 -4.34 21.88 18.41
CA ASP A 16 -3.94 23.18 18.97
C ASP A 16 -2.94 23.88 18.05
N LEU A 17 -3.48 24.69 17.14
CA LEU A 17 -2.72 25.42 16.13
C LEU A 17 -1.81 26.49 16.74
N ASP A 18 -2.27 27.18 17.78
CA ASP A 18 -1.53 28.30 18.37
C ASP A 18 -0.35 27.78 19.20
N GLU A 19 -0.55 26.69 19.95
CA GLU A 19 0.54 26.03 20.67
C GLU A 19 1.58 25.45 19.69
N LEU A 20 1.17 24.80 18.60
CA LEU A 20 2.13 24.28 17.62
C LEU A 20 2.95 25.41 17.00
N LYS A 21 2.32 26.53 16.61
CA LYS A 21 3.02 27.71 16.08
C LYS A 21 4.02 28.27 17.09
N SER A 22 3.64 28.37 18.36
CA SER A 22 4.51 28.84 19.45
C SER A 22 5.73 27.94 19.58
N LEU A 23 5.53 26.62 19.65
CA LEU A 23 6.60 25.63 19.78
C LEU A 23 7.56 25.66 18.59
N VAL A 24 7.05 25.68 17.36
CA VAL A 24 7.87 25.72 16.13
C VAL A 24 8.61 27.05 16.00
N SER A 25 8.03 28.16 16.45
CA SER A 25 8.72 29.46 16.47
C SER A 25 9.89 29.49 17.46
N GLN A 26 9.74 28.81 18.61
CA GLN A 26 10.80 28.69 19.62
C GLN A 26 11.91 27.71 19.20
N ASP A 27 11.55 26.61 18.55
CA ASP A 27 12.48 25.61 18.01
C ASP A 27 12.07 25.16 16.59
N PRO A 28 12.53 25.86 15.54
CA PRO A 28 12.25 25.48 14.15
C PRO A 28 12.79 24.09 13.78
N SER A 29 13.75 23.55 14.55
CA SER A 29 14.28 22.20 14.30
C SER A 29 13.23 21.12 14.52
N LEU A 30 12.13 21.41 15.23
CA LEU A 30 11.00 20.49 15.41
C LEU A 30 10.36 20.09 14.07
N ALA A 31 10.34 21.00 13.08
CA ALA A 31 9.79 20.72 11.76
C ALA A 31 10.75 19.92 10.87
N THR A 32 12.06 20.14 11.00
CA THR A 32 13.07 19.65 10.04
C THR A 32 13.84 18.41 10.50
N THR A 33 13.88 18.14 11.81
CA THR A 33 14.67 17.04 12.36
C THR A 33 13.88 15.73 12.45
N ARG A 34 14.56 14.62 12.22
CA ARG A 34 14.02 13.27 12.46
C ARG A 34 14.30 12.84 13.89
N SER A 35 13.36 12.09 14.46
CA SER A 35 13.53 11.47 15.78
C SER A 35 14.57 10.34 15.72
N SER A 36 15.40 10.23 16.76
CA SER A 36 16.40 9.17 16.93
C SER A 36 15.82 7.83 17.41
N LYS A 37 14.58 7.83 17.93
CA LYS A 37 13.90 6.65 18.51
C LYS A 37 12.80 6.04 17.65
N SER A 38 12.45 6.67 16.54
CA SER A 38 11.29 6.29 15.71
C SER A 38 11.37 7.02 14.37
N HIS A 39 10.86 6.39 13.31
CA HIS A 39 10.99 6.81 11.91
C HIS A 39 10.45 8.20 11.52
N PRO A 40 9.42 8.81 12.12
CA PRO A 40 8.82 9.97 11.47
C PRO A 40 9.45 11.31 11.88
N THR A 41 9.45 12.23 10.92
CA THR A 41 9.41 13.68 11.18
C THR A 41 8.08 14.03 11.86
N LEU A 42 8.00 15.22 12.46
CA LEU A 42 6.75 15.66 13.08
C LEU A 42 5.57 15.70 12.08
N LEU A 43 5.84 16.12 10.83
CA LEU A 43 4.84 16.16 9.76
C LEU A 43 4.40 14.77 9.32
N GLN A 44 5.31 13.78 9.31
CA GLN A 44 4.92 12.40 9.01
C GLN A 44 4.03 11.80 10.11
N CYS A 45 4.29 12.12 11.39
CA CYS A 45 3.37 11.76 12.47
C CYS A 45 2.00 12.41 12.32
N LEU A 46 1.96 13.71 11.99
CA LEU A 46 0.69 14.39 11.70
C LEU A 46 -0.06 13.69 10.56
N ALA A 47 0.64 13.36 9.47
CA ALA A 47 0.03 12.67 8.34
C ALA A 47 -0.59 11.33 8.75
N LEU A 48 0.08 10.53 9.58
CA LEU A 48 -0.35 9.19 10.02
C LEU A 48 -1.44 9.22 11.10
N ASP A 49 -1.28 10.08 12.10
CA ASP A 49 -2.02 9.96 13.37
C ASP A 49 -3.17 10.99 13.48
N ALA A 50 -3.16 12.05 12.68
CA ALA A 50 -4.07 13.19 12.83
C ALA A 50 -5.26 13.18 11.85
N VAL A 51 -5.77 11.99 11.46
CA VAL A 51 -6.85 11.87 10.45
C VAL A 51 -8.13 12.58 10.88
N ASP A 52 -8.55 12.40 12.13
CA ASP A 52 -9.80 12.98 12.69
C ASP A 52 -9.54 14.22 13.57
N VAL A 53 -8.35 14.79 13.48
CA VAL A 53 -7.93 15.92 14.30
C VAL A 53 -8.38 17.25 13.67
N PRO A 54 -8.94 18.19 14.46
CA PRO A 54 -9.29 19.50 13.94
C PRO A 54 -8.05 20.31 13.54
N ASN A 55 -8.18 21.17 12.54
CA ASN A 55 -7.09 22.01 12.02
C ASN A 55 -5.88 21.25 11.46
N LYS A 56 -6.00 19.95 11.14
CA LYS A 56 -4.85 19.14 10.67
C LYS A 56 -4.17 19.71 9.43
N VAL A 57 -4.91 20.36 8.53
CA VAL A 57 -4.35 21.01 7.33
C VAL A 57 -3.53 22.23 7.71
N GLU A 58 -4.03 23.07 8.62
CA GLU A 58 -3.33 24.25 9.12
C GLU A 58 -2.10 23.86 9.94
N LEU A 59 -2.20 22.82 10.76
CA LEU A 59 -1.07 22.24 11.50
C LEU A 59 0.00 21.72 10.54
N ALA A 60 -0.39 21.03 9.46
CA ALA A 60 0.54 20.57 8.43
C ALA A 60 1.23 21.75 7.75
N LYS A 61 0.49 22.81 7.39
CA LYS A 61 1.03 24.04 6.81
C LYS A 61 2.07 24.71 7.70
N VAL A 62 1.84 24.76 9.02
CA VAL A 62 2.84 25.29 9.97
C VAL A 62 4.18 24.54 9.86
N LEU A 63 4.14 23.21 9.75
CA LEU A 63 5.36 22.41 9.61
C LEU A 63 5.99 22.55 8.23
N ILE A 64 5.19 22.60 7.17
CA ILE A 64 5.64 22.81 5.79
C ILE A 64 6.35 24.17 5.66
N ASP A 65 5.73 25.24 6.15
CA ASP A 65 6.27 26.60 6.12
C ASP A 65 7.56 26.72 6.94
N ALA A 66 7.71 25.89 7.98
CA ALA A 66 8.93 25.77 8.77
C ALA A 66 10.01 24.86 8.12
N GLY A 67 9.79 24.39 6.90
CA GLY A 67 10.78 23.65 6.10
C GLY A 67 10.77 22.14 6.32
N ALA A 68 9.66 21.56 6.80
CA ALA A 68 9.54 20.11 6.90
C ALA A 68 9.72 19.42 5.53
N GLU A 69 10.29 18.22 5.55
CA GLU A 69 10.34 17.34 4.37
C GLU A 69 8.93 16.80 4.09
N ILE A 70 8.48 16.83 2.82
CA ILE A 70 7.06 16.65 2.44
C ILE A 70 6.76 15.41 1.60
N ASN A 71 7.77 14.71 1.06
CA ASN A 71 7.57 13.54 0.20
C ASN A 71 7.24 12.28 1.02
N CYS A 72 7.99 11.99 2.09
CA CYS A 72 7.67 10.85 2.97
C CYS A 72 6.31 11.03 3.66
N PRO A 73 5.93 12.23 4.16
CA PRO A 73 4.58 12.47 4.63
C PRO A 73 3.48 12.25 3.59
N LEU A 74 3.74 12.46 2.30
CA LEU A 74 2.75 12.20 1.25
C LEU A 74 2.46 10.70 1.11
N CYS A 75 3.49 9.87 1.10
CA CYS A 75 3.30 8.41 1.15
C CYS A 75 2.54 8.01 2.42
N ALA A 76 2.92 8.58 3.57
CA ALA A 76 2.27 8.29 4.85
C ALA A 76 0.79 8.71 4.88
N ALA A 77 0.42 9.83 4.27
CA ALA A 77 -0.98 10.22 4.12
C ALA A 77 -1.74 9.23 3.21
N GLY A 78 -1.06 8.67 2.20
CA GLY A 78 -1.59 7.61 1.34
C GLY A 78 -1.86 6.29 2.07
N SER A 79 -1.07 5.93 3.09
CA SER A 79 -1.21 4.65 3.79
C SER A 79 -2.43 4.57 4.72
N ILE A 80 -2.88 5.70 5.25
CA ILE A 80 -4.03 5.76 6.16
C ILE A 80 -5.22 6.55 5.61
N GLY A 81 -5.12 7.08 4.38
CA GLY A 81 -6.23 7.76 3.70
C GLY A 81 -6.47 9.21 4.16
N ASN A 82 -5.44 9.95 4.58
CA ASN A 82 -5.58 11.36 4.99
C ASN A 82 -5.55 12.28 3.76
N VAL A 83 -6.66 12.28 3.03
CA VAL A 83 -6.85 13.00 1.76
C VAL A 83 -6.52 14.49 1.88
N GLU A 84 -6.97 15.13 2.96
CA GLU A 84 -6.79 16.58 3.14
C GLU A 84 -5.32 16.96 3.37
N VAL A 85 -4.57 16.16 4.14
CA VAL A 85 -3.13 16.38 4.32
C VAL A 85 -2.36 16.01 3.04
N ALA A 86 -2.74 14.94 2.34
CA ALA A 86 -2.16 14.59 1.05
C ALA A 86 -2.32 15.74 0.03
N ALA A 87 -3.50 16.37 -0.04
CA ALA A 87 -3.76 17.53 -0.89
C ALA A 87 -2.87 18.71 -0.52
N ALA A 88 -2.73 19.03 0.78
CA ALA A 88 -1.86 20.12 1.24
C ALA A 88 -0.39 19.89 0.91
N LEU A 89 0.09 18.65 1.01
CA LEU A 89 1.47 18.28 0.65
C LEU A 89 1.72 18.43 -0.85
N LEU A 90 0.78 17.99 -1.68
CA LEU A 90 0.84 18.17 -3.14
C LEU A 90 0.78 19.65 -3.53
N ASP A 91 -0.06 20.46 -2.87
CA ASP A 91 -0.12 21.92 -3.07
C ASP A 91 1.21 22.60 -2.70
N ALA A 92 1.92 22.05 -1.71
CA ALA A 92 3.25 22.50 -1.30
C ALA A 92 4.39 21.97 -2.19
N GLY A 93 4.08 21.21 -3.24
CA GLY A 93 5.06 20.71 -4.20
C GLY A 93 5.69 19.36 -3.84
N ALA A 94 5.04 18.55 -3.01
CA ALA A 94 5.47 17.17 -2.82
C ALA A 94 5.47 16.43 -4.16
N LEU A 95 6.49 15.61 -4.38
CA LEU A 95 6.65 14.85 -5.61
C LEU A 95 5.55 13.79 -5.69
N ILE A 96 4.63 13.97 -6.63
CA ILE A 96 3.43 13.14 -6.77
C ILE A 96 3.73 11.65 -6.99
N ASN A 97 4.86 11.33 -7.62
CA ASN A 97 5.33 9.97 -7.84
C ASN A 97 6.36 9.51 -6.78
N GLY A 98 6.58 10.31 -5.73
CA GLY A 98 7.56 10.04 -4.69
C GLY A 98 9.00 10.26 -5.14
N THR A 99 9.95 9.82 -4.30
CA THR A 99 11.40 9.97 -4.49
C THR A 99 12.11 8.64 -4.79
N GLY A 100 11.38 7.53 -4.92
CA GLY A 100 11.95 6.18 -5.04
C GLY A 100 11.10 5.24 -5.89
N GLY A 101 11.38 3.93 -5.80
CA GLY A 101 10.66 2.89 -6.54
C GLY A 101 9.20 2.70 -6.11
N TRP A 102 8.89 3.02 -4.85
CA TRP A 102 7.54 2.96 -4.30
C TRP A 102 6.87 4.33 -4.27
N SER A 103 5.81 4.49 -5.05
CA SER A 103 5.09 5.75 -5.21
C SER A 103 3.97 5.94 -4.18
N PRO A 104 3.54 7.19 -3.89
CA PRO A 104 2.35 7.44 -3.07
C PRO A 104 1.08 6.75 -3.57
N LEU A 105 0.95 6.58 -4.90
CA LEU A 105 -0.18 5.88 -5.51
C LEU A 105 -0.16 4.38 -5.20
N GLU A 106 1.02 3.76 -5.20
CA GLU A 106 1.18 2.36 -4.79
C GLU A 106 0.92 2.15 -3.31
N GLU A 107 1.35 3.09 -2.46
CA GLU A 107 1.03 3.07 -1.03
C GLU A 107 -0.49 3.12 -0.82
N ALA A 108 -1.17 4.08 -1.46
CA ALA A 108 -2.62 4.22 -1.35
C ALA A 108 -3.37 2.98 -1.89
N LEU A 109 -2.89 2.38 -2.99
CA LEU A 109 -3.41 1.12 -3.51
C LEU A 109 -3.22 -0.02 -2.52
N TYR A 110 -2.01 -0.22 -1.99
CA TYR A 110 -1.73 -1.33 -1.07
C TYR A 110 -2.69 -1.35 0.14
N TRP A 111 -2.98 -0.17 0.69
CA TRP A 111 -3.88 -0.01 1.83
C TRP A 111 -5.36 0.17 1.45
N GLY A 112 -5.68 0.39 0.17
CA GLY A 112 -7.06 0.53 -0.32
C GLY A 112 -7.68 1.89 0.01
N ASN A 113 -6.89 2.96 0.05
CA ASN A 113 -7.36 4.30 0.38
C ASN A 113 -7.86 5.06 -0.86
N ASP A 114 -9.07 4.71 -1.32
CA ASP A 114 -9.67 5.21 -2.57
C ASP A 114 -9.66 6.74 -2.71
N GLY A 115 -9.92 7.50 -1.63
CA GLY A 115 -9.90 8.96 -1.69
C GLY A 115 -8.53 9.56 -2.00
N VAL A 116 -7.44 8.93 -1.54
CA VAL A 116 -6.07 9.36 -1.90
C VAL A 116 -5.69 8.87 -3.29
N ILE A 117 -6.14 7.67 -3.68
CA ILE A 117 -5.96 7.15 -5.04
C ILE A 117 -6.58 8.11 -6.06
N GLU A 118 -7.83 8.53 -5.84
CA GLU A 118 -8.56 9.48 -6.69
C GLU A 118 -7.81 10.81 -6.78
N LEU A 119 -7.47 11.41 -5.63
CA LEU A 119 -6.70 12.67 -5.57
C LEU A 119 -5.39 12.60 -6.36
N LEU A 120 -4.61 11.53 -6.19
CA LEU A 120 -3.32 11.37 -6.88
C LEU A 120 -3.52 11.24 -8.38
N LEU A 121 -4.48 10.44 -8.84
CA LEU A 121 -4.78 10.28 -10.27
C LEU A 121 -5.28 11.60 -10.89
N GLU A 122 -6.16 12.33 -10.21
CA GLU A 122 -6.66 13.64 -10.66
C GLU A 122 -5.52 14.65 -10.81
N ARG A 123 -4.50 14.57 -9.95
CA ARG A 123 -3.33 15.46 -10.02
C ARG A 123 -2.20 14.93 -10.92
N GLY A 124 -2.44 13.85 -11.64
CA GLY A 124 -1.53 13.34 -12.67
C GLY A 124 -0.46 12.37 -12.17
N ALA A 125 -0.73 11.62 -11.09
CA ALA A 125 0.10 10.50 -10.69
C ALA A 125 0.23 9.48 -11.83
N SER A 126 1.43 8.97 -12.04
CA SER A 126 1.74 8.10 -13.18
C SER A 126 1.36 6.64 -12.90
N VAL A 127 0.59 6.05 -13.80
CA VAL A 127 0.35 4.60 -13.84
C VAL A 127 1.44 3.95 -14.68
N HIS A 128 2.61 3.74 -14.08
CA HIS A 128 3.86 3.48 -14.79
C HIS A 128 4.33 2.02 -14.76
N ASN A 129 3.63 1.14 -14.05
CA ASN A 129 3.99 -0.28 -13.96
C ASN A 129 2.75 -1.17 -13.97
N LEU A 130 2.97 -2.48 -14.20
CA LEU A 130 1.90 -3.46 -14.37
C LEU A 130 1.04 -3.58 -13.11
N ARG A 131 1.66 -3.51 -11.92
CA ARG A 131 0.99 -3.61 -10.62
C ARG A 131 -0.03 -2.50 -10.41
N ILE A 132 0.37 -1.24 -10.61
CA ILE A 132 -0.54 -0.08 -10.47
C ILE A 132 -1.69 -0.21 -11.46
N ALA A 133 -1.40 -0.52 -12.74
CA ALA A 133 -2.44 -0.69 -13.75
C ALA A 133 -3.45 -1.80 -13.37
N SER A 134 -2.95 -2.88 -12.78
CA SER A 134 -3.76 -4.02 -12.34
C SER A 134 -4.64 -3.69 -11.13
N GLY A 135 -4.10 -3.03 -10.11
CA GLY A 135 -4.87 -2.57 -8.95
C GLY A 135 -5.95 -1.53 -9.30
N LEU A 136 -5.68 -0.68 -10.30
CA LEU A 136 -6.66 0.27 -10.83
C LEU A 136 -7.65 -0.34 -11.83
N GLY A 137 -7.39 -1.56 -12.31
CA GLY A 137 -8.22 -2.21 -13.33
C GLY A 137 -8.11 -1.57 -14.72
N ARG A 138 -6.99 -0.90 -15.02
CA ARG A 138 -6.71 -0.24 -16.30
C ARG A 138 -6.23 -1.23 -17.35
N VAL A 139 -7.16 -2.05 -17.84
CA VAL A 139 -6.92 -3.10 -18.84
C VAL A 139 -6.21 -2.55 -20.09
N ASP A 140 -6.56 -1.32 -20.49
CA ASP A 140 -5.93 -0.60 -21.60
C ASP A 140 -4.42 -0.39 -21.40
N LEU A 141 -3.98 -0.18 -20.16
CA LEU A 141 -2.56 -0.05 -19.82
C LEU A 141 -1.89 -1.41 -19.60
N ILE A 142 -2.61 -2.38 -19.02
CA ILE A 142 -2.10 -3.74 -18.79
C ILE A 142 -1.59 -4.35 -20.10
N GLU A 143 -2.36 -4.23 -21.19
CA GLU A 143 -1.94 -4.75 -22.50
C GLU A 143 -0.63 -4.13 -23.01
N GLY A 144 -0.39 -2.86 -22.69
CA GLY A 144 0.81 -2.13 -23.10
C GLY A 144 2.12 -2.69 -22.54
N PHE A 145 2.07 -3.41 -21.41
CA PHE A 145 3.24 -4.03 -20.78
C PHE A 145 3.67 -5.36 -21.40
N PHE A 146 2.95 -5.86 -22.41
CA PHE A 146 3.30 -7.09 -23.11
C PHE A 146 3.72 -6.80 -24.54
N ASN A 147 4.69 -7.57 -25.03
CA ASN A 147 5.06 -7.63 -26.44
C ASN A 147 4.01 -8.41 -27.24
N SER A 148 4.08 -8.34 -28.57
CA SER A 148 3.15 -9.05 -29.46
C SER A 148 3.24 -10.58 -29.37
N ASP A 149 4.37 -11.10 -28.91
CA ASP A 149 4.60 -12.53 -28.63
C ASP A 149 4.10 -12.96 -27.24
N GLY A 150 3.66 -12.01 -26.41
CA GLY A 150 3.17 -12.25 -25.05
C GLY A 150 4.23 -12.08 -23.97
N ASP A 151 5.49 -11.79 -24.31
CA ASP A 151 6.54 -11.59 -23.33
C ASP A 151 6.34 -10.26 -22.57
N LEU A 152 6.64 -10.29 -21.27
CA LEU A 152 6.53 -9.11 -20.43
C LEU A 152 7.67 -8.14 -20.72
N LYS A 153 7.35 -6.87 -20.91
CA LYS A 153 8.33 -5.82 -21.16
C LYS A 153 8.97 -5.33 -19.85
N PRO A 154 10.23 -4.82 -19.88
CA PRO A 154 10.88 -4.26 -18.69
C PRO A 154 10.10 -3.13 -18.01
N GLU A 155 9.30 -2.36 -18.76
CA GLU A 155 8.44 -1.28 -18.26
C GLU A 155 7.34 -1.78 -17.31
N ALA A 156 7.07 -3.09 -17.29
CA ALA A 156 6.16 -3.70 -16.32
C ALA A 156 6.59 -3.48 -14.86
N GLY A 157 7.86 -3.14 -14.64
CA GLY A 157 8.44 -2.83 -13.33
C GLY A 157 9.02 -4.06 -12.64
N ILE A 158 9.21 -3.92 -11.34
CA ILE A 158 9.72 -4.97 -10.44
C ILE A 158 8.74 -5.18 -9.29
N ILE A 159 8.87 -6.30 -8.60
CA ILE A 159 8.22 -6.51 -7.30
C ILE A 159 8.99 -5.68 -6.27
N ASP A 160 8.40 -4.55 -5.89
CA ASP A 160 8.93 -3.67 -4.85
C ASP A 160 8.08 -3.77 -3.56
N TRP A 161 8.61 -3.21 -2.48
CA TRP A 161 8.07 -3.25 -1.12
C TRP A 161 7.60 -1.88 -0.62
N PRO A 162 6.45 -1.78 0.09
CA PRO A 162 5.90 -0.50 0.55
C PRO A 162 6.77 0.31 1.51
N PHE A 163 7.62 -0.34 2.30
CA PHE A 163 8.40 0.37 3.33
C PHE A 163 9.72 0.97 2.82
N GLY A 164 9.88 1.11 1.50
CA GLY A 164 11.04 1.72 0.84
C GLY A 164 12.35 0.93 1.01
N ASP A 165 13.47 1.53 0.61
CA ASP A 165 14.80 0.92 0.77
C ASP A 165 15.12 0.73 2.27
N PRO A 166 15.19 -0.52 2.77
CA PRO A 166 15.47 -0.81 4.17
C PRO A 166 16.79 -0.20 4.66
N LEU A 167 17.79 -0.06 3.77
CA LEU A 167 19.11 0.46 4.10
C LEU A 167 19.05 1.95 4.47
N THR A 168 18.15 2.70 3.85
CA THR A 168 17.93 4.13 4.11
C THR A 168 17.04 4.42 5.32
N SER A 169 16.36 3.40 5.84
CA SER A 169 15.49 3.51 7.01
C SER A 169 16.28 3.81 8.31
N ASN A 170 15.63 4.13 9.43
CA ASN A 170 16.28 4.19 10.75
C ASN A 170 16.13 2.89 11.59
N LEU A 171 15.77 1.77 10.97
CA LEU A 171 15.69 0.46 11.63
C LEU A 171 17.06 0.03 12.18
N ALA A 172 17.07 -0.85 13.18
CA ALA A 172 18.32 -1.43 13.67
C ALA A 172 19.02 -2.19 12.55
N LYS A 173 20.36 -2.08 12.46
CA LYS A 173 21.16 -2.70 11.37
C LYS A 173 20.80 -4.17 11.09
N PRO A 174 20.65 -5.07 12.09
CA PRO A 174 20.27 -6.46 11.82
C PRO A 174 18.92 -6.59 11.12
N ILE A 175 17.94 -5.75 11.48
CA ILE A 175 16.60 -5.74 10.86
C ILE A 175 16.70 -5.26 9.40
N LYS A 176 17.52 -4.24 9.13
CA LYS A 176 17.74 -3.75 7.76
C LYS A 176 18.33 -4.84 6.87
N GLU A 177 19.36 -5.54 7.36
CA GLU A 177 20.05 -6.59 6.62
C GLU A 177 19.13 -7.80 6.37
N GLU A 178 18.29 -8.16 7.35
CA GLU A 178 17.28 -9.21 7.19
C GLU A 178 16.22 -8.83 6.13
N LEU A 179 15.70 -7.60 6.18
CA LEU A 179 14.73 -7.12 5.19
C LEU A 179 15.36 -7.03 3.79
N GLN A 180 16.59 -6.53 3.69
CA GLN A 180 17.30 -6.45 2.43
C GLN A 180 17.54 -7.84 1.83
N ALA A 181 18.02 -8.80 2.64
CA ALA A 181 18.24 -10.17 2.18
C ALA A 181 16.93 -10.84 1.71
N LYS A 182 15.80 -10.51 2.34
CA LYS A 182 14.48 -10.97 1.90
C LYS A 182 14.10 -10.40 0.53
N ILE A 183 14.33 -9.10 0.30
CA ILE A 183 14.06 -8.43 -0.98
C ILE A 183 14.98 -8.97 -2.07
N ASP A 184 16.27 -9.14 -1.77
CA ASP A 184 17.25 -9.70 -2.70
C ASP A 184 16.92 -11.15 -3.10
N GLY A 185 16.20 -11.86 -2.24
CA GLY A 185 15.71 -13.22 -2.50
C GLY A 185 14.43 -13.28 -3.35
N TRP A 186 13.79 -12.16 -3.66
CA TRP A 186 12.60 -12.16 -4.50
C TRP A 186 12.96 -12.36 -5.97
N SER A 187 12.36 -13.38 -6.55
CA SER A 187 12.35 -13.52 -8.00
C SER A 187 11.56 -12.36 -8.61
N ASN A 188 12.17 -11.77 -9.63
CA ASN A 188 11.58 -10.75 -10.49
C ASN A 188 11.45 -11.29 -11.92
N ASP A 189 11.21 -12.60 -12.05
CA ASP A 189 10.90 -13.18 -13.34
C ASP A 189 9.51 -12.71 -13.83
N SER A 190 9.26 -12.87 -15.13
CA SER A 190 8.03 -12.39 -15.74
C SER A 190 6.78 -13.03 -15.13
N ARG A 191 6.84 -14.30 -14.70
CA ARG A 191 5.69 -14.99 -14.11
C ARG A 191 5.38 -14.43 -12.73
N ASP A 192 6.38 -14.19 -11.91
CA ASP A 192 6.19 -13.61 -10.57
C ASP A 192 5.65 -12.18 -10.64
N LEU A 193 6.10 -11.38 -11.62
CA LEU A 193 5.54 -10.04 -11.87
C LEU A 193 4.06 -10.10 -12.26
N ILE A 194 3.70 -11.03 -13.15
CA ILE A 194 2.31 -11.24 -13.57
C ILE A 194 1.46 -11.75 -12.41
N ASN A 195 1.98 -12.68 -11.60
CA ASN A 195 1.31 -13.18 -10.40
C ASN A 195 1.08 -12.07 -9.36
N ASN A 196 2.09 -11.24 -9.11
CA ASN A 196 1.97 -10.09 -8.21
C ASN A 196 0.87 -9.13 -8.69
N ALA A 197 0.90 -8.76 -9.96
CA ALA A 197 -0.12 -7.93 -10.59
C ALA A 197 -1.53 -8.55 -10.50
N PHE A 198 -1.64 -9.87 -10.70
CA PHE A 198 -2.89 -10.61 -10.57
C PHE A 198 -3.46 -10.55 -9.15
N VAL A 199 -2.62 -10.70 -8.13
CA VAL A 199 -3.05 -10.55 -6.73
C VAL A 199 -3.54 -9.13 -6.44
N TYR A 200 -2.90 -8.09 -6.98
CA TYR A 200 -3.41 -6.71 -6.87
C TYR A 200 -4.78 -6.53 -7.55
N ALA A 201 -4.99 -7.08 -8.74
CA ALA A 201 -6.30 -7.05 -9.40
C ALA A 201 -7.37 -7.74 -8.55
N CYS A 202 -7.04 -8.88 -7.92
CA CYS A 202 -7.93 -9.60 -7.01
C CYS A 202 -8.26 -8.78 -5.76
N MET A 203 -7.23 -8.21 -5.12
CA MET A 203 -7.33 -7.40 -3.90
C MET A 203 -8.24 -6.18 -4.08
N HIS A 204 -8.29 -5.61 -5.28
CA HIS A 204 -9.10 -4.44 -5.62
C HIS A 204 -10.38 -4.75 -6.41
N ASN A 205 -10.80 -6.03 -6.47
CA ASN A 205 -12.01 -6.46 -7.18
C ASN A 205 -12.05 -6.05 -8.68
N ARG A 206 -10.88 -6.03 -9.35
CA ARG A 206 -10.77 -5.64 -10.77
C ARG A 206 -10.94 -6.87 -11.67
N LEU A 207 -12.20 -7.30 -11.85
CA LEU A 207 -12.57 -8.56 -12.52
C LEU A 207 -11.93 -8.72 -13.91
N GLU A 208 -12.02 -7.70 -14.76
CA GLU A 208 -11.49 -7.78 -16.14
C GLU A 208 -9.97 -7.79 -16.18
N ALA A 209 -9.30 -7.07 -15.27
CA ALA A 209 -7.85 -7.14 -15.12
C ALA A 209 -7.39 -8.52 -14.64
N ALA A 210 -8.09 -9.11 -13.66
CA ALA A 210 -7.80 -10.46 -13.17
C ALA A 210 -7.94 -11.50 -14.31
N LYS A 211 -9.02 -11.44 -15.10
CA LYS A 211 -9.22 -12.31 -16.28
C LYS A 211 -8.10 -12.14 -17.31
N LEU A 212 -7.74 -10.90 -17.64
CA LEU A 212 -6.66 -10.64 -18.59
C LEU A 212 -5.33 -11.21 -18.08
N LEU A 213 -5.01 -11.03 -16.81
CA LEU A 213 -3.76 -11.53 -16.24
C LEU A 213 -3.71 -13.07 -16.21
N LEU A 214 -4.83 -13.75 -15.96
CA LEU A 214 -4.93 -15.21 -16.13
C LEU A 214 -4.65 -15.62 -17.58
N GLN A 215 -5.18 -14.89 -18.57
CA GLN A 215 -4.87 -15.13 -19.99
C GLN A 215 -3.40 -14.86 -20.34
N LYS A 216 -2.75 -13.93 -19.61
CA LYS A 216 -1.32 -13.62 -19.73
C LYS A 216 -0.42 -14.58 -18.95
N GLY A 217 -0.98 -15.64 -18.35
CA GLY A 217 -0.22 -16.70 -17.69
C GLY A 217 0.00 -16.52 -16.20
N ALA A 218 -0.81 -15.69 -15.53
CA ALA A 218 -0.89 -15.70 -14.07
C ALA A 218 -1.33 -17.09 -13.58
N ASP A 219 -0.67 -17.58 -12.54
CA ASP A 219 -1.09 -18.76 -11.80
C ASP A 219 -2.12 -18.34 -10.73
N ILE A 220 -3.31 -18.94 -10.81
CA ILE A 220 -4.47 -18.58 -9.99
C ILE A 220 -4.23 -18.81 -8.49
N ASP A 221 -3.37 -19.78 -8.14
CA ASP A 221 -3.04 -20.14 -6.77
C ASP A 221 -1.63 -19.67 -6.36
N ALA A 222 -1.02 -18.77 -7.13
CA ALA A 222 0.29 -18.21 -6.80
C ALA A 222 0.27 -17.38 -5.50
N ILE A 223 1.36 -17.45 -4.76
CA ILE A 223 1.64 -16.61 -3.59
C ILE A 223 2.90 -15.78 -3.89
N PRO A 224 2.79 -14.71 -4.70
CA PRO A 224 3.94 -13.89 -5.07
C PRO A 224 4.47 -13.08 -3.87
N PRO A 225 5.75 -12.65 -3.91
CA PRO A 225 6.30 -11.73 -2.92
C PRO A 225 5.72 -10.31 -3.06
N GLY A 226 6.19 -9.38 -2.21
CA GLY A 226 5.76 -7.98 -2.25
C GLY A 226 4.55 -7.64 -1.36
N PHE A 227 4.17 -8.53 -0.44
CA PHE A 227 3.06 -8.30 0.50
C PHE A 227 3.40 -8.69 1.96
N ASP A 228 2.77 -8.02 2.92
CA ASP A 228 2.92 -8.30 4.35
C ASP A 228 2.38 -9.69 4.73
N TYR A 229 1.23 -10.06 4.17
CA TYR A 229 0.68 -11.41 4.26
C TYR A 229 1.16 -12.26 3.07
N SER A 230 1.02 -13.57 3.15
CA SER A 230 1.43 -14.48 2.07
C SER A 230 0.22 -15.26 1.56
N GLY A 231 -0.63 -14.60 0.78
CA GLY A 231 -1.87 -15.17 0.27
C GLY A 231 -1.93 -15.23 -1.25
N THR A 232 -2.83 -16.07 -1.75
CA THR A 232 -3.26 -16.08 -3.16
C THR A 232 -4.23 -14.95 -3.45
N GLY A 233 -4.57 -14.70 -4.72
CA GLY A 233 -5.63 -13.75 -5.09
C GLY A 233 -6.96 -14.01 -4.35
N LEU A 234 -7.30 -15.28 -4.13
CA LEU A 234 -8.49 -15.69 -3.39
C LEU A 234 -8.43 -15.28 -1.91
N HIS A 235 -7.26 -15.34 -1.28
CA HIS A 235 -7.07 -14.87 0.10
C HIS A 235 -7.34 -13.37 0.23
N TYR A 236 -6.75 -12.55 -0.64
CA TYR A 236 -6.93 -11.08 -0.61
C TYR A 236 -8.35 -10.66 -0.94
N ALA A 237 -8.97 -11.28 -1.95
CA ALA A 237 -10.37 -11.03 -2.27
C ALA A 237 -11.30 -11.40 -1.10
N ALA A 238 -11.02 -12.51 -0.42
CA ALA A 238 -11.76 -12.96 0.77
C ALA A 238 -11.61 -12.00 1.95
N LEU A 239 -10.38 -11.57 2.27
CA LEU A 239 -10.07 -10.61 3.34
C LEU A 239 -10.79 -9.27 3.17
N ARG A 240 -10.96 -8.82 1.92
CA ARG A 240 -11.65 -7.57 1.57
C ARG A 240 -13.16 -7.74 1.32
N GLY A 241 -13.67 -8.96 1.43
CA GLY A 241 -15.10 -9.24 1.28
C GLY A 241 -15.60 -9.14 -0.17
N HIS A 242 -14.70 -9.24 -1.16
CA HIS A 242 -15.01 -9.10 -2.58
C HIS A 242 -15.66 -10.38 -3.12
N ARG A 243 -16.95 -10.55 -2.82
CA ARG A 243 -17.73 -11.73 -3.18
C ARG A 243 -17.65 -12.08 -4.67
N THR A 244 -17.80 -11.09 -5.54
CA THR A 244 -17.80 -11.30 -7.00
C THR A 244 -16.43 -11.77 -7.50
N MET A 245 -15.34 -11.24 -6.95
CA MET A 245 -13.99 -11.73 -7.27
C MET A 245 -13.78 -13.16 -6.75
N VAL A 246 -14.24 -13.47 -5.54
CA VAL A 246 -14.17 -14.83 -4.99
C VAL A 246 -14.89 -15.83 -5.88
N GLU A 247 -16.11 -15.52 -6.33
CA GLU A 247 -16.87 -16.38 -7.24
C GLU A 247 -16.14 -16.55 -8.58
N LEU A 248 -15.65 -15.47 -9.18
CA LEU A 248 -14.85 -15.53 -10.41
C LEU A 248 -13.64 -16.46 -10.26
N LEU A 249 -12.88 -16.33 -9.16
CA LEU A 249 -11.69 -17.14 -8.94
C LEU A 249 -12.04 -18.63 -8.79
N LEU A 250 -13.09 -18.95 -8.04
CA LEU A 250 -13.57 -20.33 -7.88
C LEU A 250 -14.07 -20.91 -9.20
N GLU A 251 -14.77 -20.13 -10.01
CA GLU A 251 -15.20 -20.53 -11.37
C GLU A 251 -14.02 -20.84 -12.29
N HIS A 252 -12.88 -20.16 -12.10
CA HIS A 252 -11.64 -20.39 -12.84
C HIS A 252 -10.74 -21.44 -12.18
N GLY A 253 -11.24 -22.16 -11.16
CA GLY A 253 -10.56 -23.31 -10.56
C GLY A 253 -9.60 -22.99 -9.41
N ALA A 254 -9.69 -21.80 -8.80
CA ALA A 254 -8.89 -21.47 -7.61
C ALA A 254 -9.14 -22.48 -6.48
N ASN A 255 -8.07 -22.90 -5.80
CA ASN A 255 -8.18 -23.84 -4.70
C ASN A 255 -8.54 -23.10 -3.38
N PRO A 256 -9.75 -23.30 -2.82
CA PRO A 256 -10.20 -22.68 -1.58
C PRO A 256 -9.49 -23.22 -0.33
N ASN A 257 -8.65 -24.25 -0.46
CA ASN A 257 -7.94 -24.89 0.63
C ASN A 257 -6.47 -24.46 0.74
N VAL A 258 -5.94 -23.62 -0.17
CA VAL A 258 -4.55 -23.11 -0.05
C VAL A 258 -4.38 -22.44 1.30
N LYS A 259 -3.22 -22.68 1.94
CA LYS A 259 -2.88 -22.10 3.23
C LYS A 259 -1.79 -21.06 3.04
N ASP A 260 -1.98 -19.88 3.64
CA ASP A 260 -0.91 -18.90 3.81
C ASP A 260 0.26 -19.54 4.57
N PRO A 261 1.48 -19.60 4.01
CA PRO A 261 2.63 -20.21 4.65
C PRO A 261 3.11 -19.49 5.93
N LYS A 262 2.74 -18.22 6.14
CA LYS A 262 3.14 -17.43 7.34
C LYS A 262 2.25 -17.74 8.54
N VAL A 263 0.93 -17.71 8.37
CA VAL A 263 -0.02 -17.87 9.49
C VAL A 263 -0.84 -19.16 9.42
N ASN A 264 -0.61 -19.99 8.42
CA ASN A 264 -1.30 -21.27 8.20
C ASN A 264 -2.85 -21.15 8.16
N ASN A 265 -3.35 -20.13 7.46
CA ASN A 265 -4.78 -19.84 7.38
C ASN A 265 -5.29 -19.94 5.94
N SER A 266 -6.55 -20.30 5.73
CA SER A 266 -7.19 -20.42 4.40
C SER A 266 -7.91 -19.14 3.99
N PRO A 267 -8.36 -19.01 2.72
CA PRO A 267 -9.18 -17.88 2.28
C PRO A 267 -10.43 -17.65 3.15
N ALA A 268 -11.10 -18.72 3.57
CA ALA A 268 -12.23 -18.62 4.50
C ALA A 268 -11.83 -17.94 5.83
N GLY A 269 -10.69 -18.35 6.41
CA GLY A 269 -10.20 -17.75 7.65
C GLY A 269 -9.76 -16.29 7.48
N TRP A 270 -9.25 -15.92 6.30
CA TRP A 270 -8.97 -14.51 5.97
C TRP A 270 -10.28 -13.70 5.83
N ALA A 271 -11.33 -14.25 5.21
CA ALA A 271 -12.65 -13.62 5.20
C ALA A 271 -13.20 -13.42 6.62
N ALA A 272 -13.08 -14.42 7.50
CA ALA A 272 -13.48 -14.29 8.90
C ALA A 272 -12.69 -13.20 9.63
N TYR A 273 -11.36 -13.15 9.43
CA TYR A 273 -10.50 -12.11 10.00
C TYR A 273 -10.87 -10.70 9.51
N GLY A 274 -11.23 -10.55 8.23
CA GLY A 274 -11.76 -9.32 7.66
C GLY A 274 -13.20 -8.97 8.08
N GLY A 275 -13.86 -9.79 8.91
CA GLY A 275 -15.23 -9.56 9.36
C GLY A 275 -16.32 -10.00 8.38
N HIS A 276 -15.97 -10.71 7.30
CA HIS A 276 -16.87 -11.15 6.24
C HIS A 276 -17.42 -12.56 6.50
N LYS A 277 -18.14 -12.73 7.62
CA LYS A 277 -18.62 -14.05 8.09
C LYS A 277 -19.39 -14.85 7.03
N GLY A 278 -20.34 -14.24 6.32
CA GLY A 278 -21.11 -14.95 5.29
C GLY A 278 -20.26 -15.44 4.12
N LEU A 279 -19.20 -14.72 3.77
CA LEU A 279 -18.24 -15.15 2.75
C LEU A 279 -17.34 -16.27 3.26
N SER A 280 -16.92 -16.21 4.53
CA SER A 280 -16.20 -17.30 5.20
C SER A 280 -17.01 -18.60 5.17
N ASP A 281 -18.27 -18.56 5.62
CA ASP A 281 -19.15 -19.72 5.66
C ASP A 281 -19.34 -20.34 4.27
N TYR A 282 -19.46 -19.51 3.23
CA TYR A 282 -19.52 -19.99 1.85
C TYR A 282 -18.21 -20.67 1.40
N LEU A 283 -17.06 -20.05 1.63
CA LEU A 283 -15.77 -20.61 1.25
C LEU A 283 -15.51 -21.95 1.96
N GLU A 284 -15.91 -22.09 3.23
CA GLU A 284 -15.84 -23.36 3.95
C GLU A 284 -16.71 -24.45 3.32
N GLN A 285 -17.92 -24.11 2.84
CA GLN A 285 -18.80 -25.07 2.18
C GLN A 285 -18.17 -25.56 0.87
N ILE A 286 -17.63 -24.64 0.06
CA ILE A 286 -16.94 -24.99 -1.19
C ILE A 286 -15.70 -25.86 -0.91
N ALA A 287 -14.89 -25.49 0.09
CA ALA A 287 -13.71 -26.25 0.50
C ALA A 287 -14.03 -27.69 0.94
N LYS A 288 -15.12 -27.87 1.71
CA LYS A 288 -15.61 -29.20 2.15
C LYS A 288 -16.09 -30.03 0.96
N ALA A 289 -16.81 -29.41 0.03
CA ALA A 289 -17.34 -30.09 -1.17
C ALA A 289 -16.23 -30.61 -2.09
N GLN A 290 -15.08 -29.92 -2.18
CA GLN A 290 -13.93 -30.37 -2.98
C GLN A 290 -13.06 -31.44 -2.30
N SER A 291 -13.20 -31.60 -0.97
CA SER A 291 -12.44 -32.58 -0.19
C SER A 291 -13.18 -33.91 0.00
N SER A 292 -14.41 -34.01 -0.51
CA SER A 292 -15.31 -35.17 -0.42
C SER A 292 -15.38 -35.93 -1.73
#